data_AF-A0A934TV14-F1
#
_entry.id   AF-A0A934TV14-F1
#
_cell.length_a   1.000
_cell.length_b   1.000
_cell.length_c   1.000
_cell.angle_alpha   90.00
_cell.angle_beta   90.00
_cell.angle_gamma   90.00
#
_symmetry.space_group_name_H-M   'P 1'
#
loop_
_entity.id
_entity.type
_entity.pdbx_description
1 polymer ?
#
loop_
_entity_poly.entity_id
_entity_poly.type
_entity_poly.pdbx_seq_one_letter_code
_entity_poly.pdbx_strand_id
1 'polypeptide(L)'
;MEIVHRAAPYRNVPVTFTLDRIGGPAACGHNPAQLIRSITMANAPQVTFLEQNAPIDEYGRALYAVARSIIRALLDSLSAEDLADLNTEIKNVRMRQLAKVIRLERDKGMRGDGFEWAVHEAISGGEPKVVEPIHSALRKASSFVKDAAPRSLLFGHERARYLGFLDAVVEDAGNDAFLLPEGSGRPFRFGPWVQVAAKGQAAEAELNERIRHIWKTDLFLSAEGDTRNFAATVKSNVTQLEGGRGLRLGIVPESIEYANHAGVKYDRSKGLWVVSLADPNGFMGLFNDAYHAVARSMCTLGKQPTPPYYTKPSAKAQKVQEQIEKYPEATVLDIEGALNEAAQQSLIIESHRLISVNAPEWLHIKQKAPKVFSPKPKFHKLV
;
A
#
# COMPACT_ATOMS: atom_id res chain seq x y z
N MET A 1 -9.99 55.41 26.77
CA MET A 1 -8.93 56.36 27.17
C MET A 1 -7.66 55.51 27.28
N GLU A 2 -6.68 55.75 26.37
CA GLU A 2 -5.29 55.22 26.25
C GLU A 2 -5.08 53.69 26.34
N ILE A 3 -4.56 52.90 25.38
CA ILE A 3 -3.45 52.98 24.39
C ILE A 3 -2.16 53.57 24.96
N VAL A 4 -1.14 52.72 25.20
CA VAL A 4 0.28 52.95 24.79
C VAL A 4 1.03 51.61 24.59
N HIS A 5 1.69 51.49 23.43
CA HIS A 5 2.69 50.50 22.99
C HIS A 5 4.02 50.54 23.78
N ARG A 6 4.81 49.46 23.75
CA ARG A 6 6.20 49.51 23.22
C ARG A 6 6.86 48.14 23.04
N ALA A 7 7.68 48.07 22.01
CA ALA A 7 8.42 46.92 21.51
C ALA A 7 9.96 47.09 21.66
N ALA A 8 10.66 45.95 21.57
CA ALA A 8 12.06 45.73 21.14
C ALA A 8 13.21 46.14 22.11
N PRO A 9 14.49 45.70 21.89
CA PRO A 9 15.02 44.51 21.21
C PRO A 9 16.12 43.75 22.01
N TYR A 10 16.36 42.46 21.72
CA TYR A 10 17.58 41.74 22.16
C TYR A 10 18.69 41.89 21.11
N ARG A 11 19.84 42.41 21.53
CA ARG A 11 21.08 42.55 20.74
C ARG A 11 22.05 41.39 21.04
N ASN A 12 22.68 40.92 19.96
CA ASN A 12 23.86 40.06 19.94
C ASN A 12 25.06 40.72 20.67
N VAL A 13 25.79 39.93 21.47
CA VAL A 13 27.13 40.25 21.97
C VAL A 13 28.09 39.15 21.52
N PRO A 14 29.18 39.46 20.80
CA PRO A 14 30.20 38.49 20.42
C PRO A 14 31.24 38.31 21.54
N VAL A 15 31.65 37.06 21.80
CA VAL A 15 32.77 36.74 22.70
C VAL A 15 34.06 36.77 21.90
N THR A 16 34.98 37.64 22.31
CA THR A 16 36.34 37.78 21.81
C THR A 16 37.27 36.87 22.63
N PHE A 17 38.08 36.04 21.99
CA PHE A 17 39.23 35.38 22.63
C PHE A 17 40.53 36.04 22.16
N THR A 18 41.32 36.48 23.13
CA THR A 18 42.63 37.12 22.99
C THR A 18 43.73 36.11 22.65
N LEU A 19 44.63 36.54 21.76
CA LEU A 19 45.91 35.91 21.45
C LEU A 19 46.92 36.12 22.58
N ASP A 20 47.71 35.09 22.88
CA ASP A 20 49.06 35.26 23.43
C ASP A 20 50.10 34.51 22.57
N ARG A 21 51.22 35.19 22.35
CA ARG A 21 52.36 34.85 21.50
C ARG A 21 53.43 34.11 22.30
N ILE A 22 54.12 33.12 21.69
CA ILE A 22 55.58 32.84 21.79
C ILE A 22 55.92 32.05 20.50
N GLY A 23 56.66 32.52 19.49
CA GLY A 23 58.12 32.74 19.39
C GLY A 23 58.66 31.95 18.15
N GLY A 24 59.33 32.62 17.19
CA GLY A 24 59.86 32.01 15.93
C GLY A 24 61.26 31.37 16.07
N PRO A 25 62.11 31.24 15.01
CA PRO A 25 61.90 31.47 13.56
C PRO A 25 62.55 30.42 12.58
N ALA A 26 62.25 30.61 11.28
CA ALA A 26 63.08 30.37 10.07
C ALA A 26 63.49 28.94 9.61
N ALA A 27 63.12 28.56 8.37
CA ALA A 27 64.00 28.62 7.18
C ALA A 27 63.50 27.73 6.01
N CYS A 28 63.76 28.22 4.78
CA CYS A 28 63.38 27.66 3.49
C CYS A 28 64.06 26.32 3.13
N GLY A 29 63.40 25.53 2.26
CA GLY A 29 64.05 24.47 1.48
C GLY A 29 63.09 23.69 0.60
N HIS A 30 63.09 23.97 -0.71
CA HIS A 30 62.61 23.03 -1.74
C HIS A 30 63.70 21.99 -2.03
N ASN A 31 63.36 20.71 -2.09
CA ASN A 31 63.85 19.83 -3.15
C ASN A 31 62.94 18.60 -3.31
N PRO A 32 62.43 18.31 -4.54
CA PRO A 32 61.62 17.14 -4.83
C PRO A 32 62.52 15.98 -5.30
N ALA A 33 62.49 14.85 -4.61
CA ALA A 33 62.97 13.59 -5.17
C ALA A 33 62.50 12.40 -4.34
N GLN A 34 61.77 11.53 -5.05
CA GLN A 34 61.89 10.07 -4.98
C GLN A 34 61.21 9.38 -3.79
N LEU A 35 60.03 8.81 -4.00
CA LEU A 35 59.75 7.53 -4.69
C LEU A 35 60.07 6.34 -3.78
N ILE A 36 59.09 5.43 -3.71
CA ILE A 36 59.10 4.09 -3.09
C ILE A 36 58.63 4.07 -1.63
N ARG A 37 57.30 3.97 -1.47
CA ARG A 37 56.65 2.85 -0.76
C ARG A 37 55.15 2.85 -1.07
N SER A 38 54.82 2.24 -2.21
CA SER A 38 53.53 1.61 -2.44
C SER A 38 53.41 0.41 -1.50
N ILE A 39 52.74 0.62 -0.36
CA ILE A 39 52.24 -0.45 0.50
C ILE A 39 50.76 -0.13 0.74
N THR A 40 49.91 -0.84 0.00
CA THR A 40 48.54 -1.25 0.38
C THR A 40 47.84 -0.44 1.47
N MET A 41 47.02 0.53 1.06
CA MET A 41 45.78 0.84 1.78
C MET A 41 44.69 -0.07 1.22
N ALA A 42 44.67 -1.31 1.71
CA ALA A 42 43.53 -2.21 1.54
C ALA A 42 42.36 -1.68 2.38
N ASN A 43 41.19 -1.58 1.74
CA ASN A 43 39.85 -1.56 2.34
C ASN A 43 39.70 -0.84 3.69
N ALA A 44 39.53 0.48 3.65
CA ALA A 44 38.77 1.14 4.69
C ALA A 44 37.29 0.71 4.57
N PRO A 45 36.64 0.20 5.63
CA PRO A 45 35.21 -0.10 5.57
C PRO A 45 34.43 1.19 5.30
N GLN A 46 33.66 1.21 4.21
CA GLN A 46 32.65 2.24 4.00
C GLN A 46 31.55 2.03 5.04
N VAL A 47 31.54 2.87 6.08
CA VAL A 47 30.41 2.95 7.00
C VAL A 47 29.39 3.90 6.38
N THR A 48 28.27 3.34 5.92
CA THR A 48 27.11 4.12 5.52
C THR A 48 26.41 4.62 6.77
N PHE A 49 26.42 5.93 6.99
CA PHE A 49 25.60 6.55 8.03
C PHE A 49 24.20 6.83 7.44
N LEU A 50 23.19 6.23 8.06
CA LEU A 50 21.78 6.48 7.75
C LEU A 50 21.31 7.63 8.63
N GLU A 51 21.09 8.80 8.05
CA GLU A 51 20.52 9.95 8.76
C GLU A 51 19.19 10.36 8.13
N GLN A 52 18.20 10.63 8.99
CA GLN A 52 16.87 11.06 8.61
C GLN A 52 16.88 12.55 8.20
N ASN A 53 16.60 12.85 6.94
CA ASN A 53 16.82 14.18 6.34
C ASN A 53 15.59 15.13 6.35
N ALA A 54 14.41 14.72 6.83
CA ALA A 54 13.25 15.60 6.87
C ALA A 54 12.18 15.14 7.88
N PRO A 55 11.30 16.04 8.36
CA PRO A 55 10.04 15.61 8.96
C PRO A 55 9.27 14.76 7.96
N ILE A 56 8.84 13.60 8.41
CA ILE A 56 8.14 12.61 7.61
C ILE A 56 6.74 13.17 7.35
N ASP A 57 6.43 13.58 6.11
CA ASP A 57 5.03 13.72 5.70
C ASP A 57 4.47 12.31 5.47
N GLU A 58 4.18 11.63 6.58
CA GLU A 58 3.67 10.25 6.62
C GLU A 58 2.43 10.12 5.76
N TYR A 59 1.55 11.12 5.82
CA TYR A 59 0.31 11.16 5.08
C TYR A 59 0.53 11.16 3.56
N GLY A 60 1.47 11.95 3.05
CA GLY A 60 1.75 12.02 1.62
C GLY A 60 2.30 10.69 1.06
N ARG A 61 3.19 10.02 1.81
CA ARG A 61 3.70 8.69 1.41
C ARG A 61 2.63 7.61 1.52
N ALA A 62 1.84 7.66 2.58
CA ALA A 62 0.72 6.74 2.78
C ALA A 62 -0.34 6.91 1.68
N LEU A 63 -0.56 8.13 1.17
CA LEU A 63 -1.45 8.37 0.01
C LEU A 63 -0.96 7.64 -1.24
N TYR A 64 0.35 7.66 -1.52
CA TYR A 64 0.89 6.91 -2.66
C TYR A 64 0.75 5.40 -2.49
N ALA A 65 1.02 4.88 -1.28
CA ALA A 65 0.85 3.47 -0.98
C ALA A 65 -0.60 3.02 -1.19
N VAL A 66 -1.57 3.74 -0.62
CA VAL A 66 -2.99 3.37 -0.76
C VAL A 66 -3.50 3.57 -2.19
N ALA A 67 -3.06 4.61 -2.90
CA ALA A 67 -3.38 4.79 -4.32
C ALA A 67 -2.87 3.63 -5.17
N ARG A 68 -1.69 3.06 -4.85
CA ARG A 68 -1.16 1.85 -5.49
C ARG A 68 -2.12 0.69 -5.30
N SER A 69 -2.55 0.43 -4.07
CA SER A 69 -3.47 -0.68 -3.75
C SER A 69 -4.78 -0.57 -4.54
N ILE A 70 -5.32 0.65 -4.67
CA ILE A 70 -6.55 0.89 -5.43
C ILE A 70 -6.34 0.64 -6.92
N ILE A 71 -5.25 1.14 -7.51
CA ILE A 71 -4.95 0.90 -8.94
C ILE A 71 -4.72 -0.59 -9.19
N ARG A 72 -4.03 -1.28 -8.28
CA ARG A 72 -3.82 -2.72 -8.34
C ARG A 72 -5.14 -3.49 -8.36
N ALA A 73 -6.05 -3.14 -7.44
CA ALA A 73 -7.39 -3.71 -7.39
C ALA A 73 -8.17 -3.50 -8.69
N LEU A 74 -8.09 -2.31 -9.28
CA LEU A 74 -8.74 -2.01 -10.57
C LEU A 74 -8.13 -2.83 -11.72
N LEU A 75 -6.82 -3.00 -11.76
CA LEU A 75 -6.16 -3.84 -12.78
C LEU A 75 -6.57 -5.30 -12.64
N ASP A 76 -6.53 -5.82 -11.41
CA ASP A 76 -6.88 -7.21 -11.13
C ASP A 76 -8.38 -7.48 -11.35
N SER A 77 -9.24 -6.45 -11.31
CA SER A 77 -10.67 -6.58 -11.61
C SER A 77 -10.99 -6.83 -13.10
N LEU A 78 -10.03 -6.62 -14.00
CA LEU A 78 -10.24 -6.82 -15.43
C LEU A 78 -10.59 -8.28 -15.72
N SER A 79 -11.72 -8.49 -16.39
CA SER A 79 -12.15 -9.82 -16.81
C SER A 79 -11.37 -10.30 -18.05
N ALA A 80 -11.47 -11.59 -18.34
CA ALA A 80 -10.93 -12.14 -19.58
C ALA A 80 -11.60 -11.51 -20.82
N GLU A 81 -12.87 -11.10 -20.72
CA GLU A 81 -13.61 -10.38 -21.76
C GLU A 81 -13.03 -8.98 -21.96
N ASP A 82 -12.78 -8.22 -20.88
CA ASP A 82 -12.16 -6.89 -20.98
C ASP A 82 -10.78 -6.95 -21.63
N LEU A 83 -9.96 -7.95 -21.26
CA LEU A 83 -8.63 -8.14 -21.85
C LEU A 83 -8.69 -8.55 -23.33
N ALA A 84 -9.68 -9.36 -23.70
CA ALA A 84 -9.93 -9.73 -25.09
C ALA A 84 -10.38 -8.50 -25.92
N ASP A 85 -11.29 -7.69 -25.39
CA ASP A 85 -11.76 -6.46 -26.03
C ASP A 85 -10.65 -5.41 -26.18
N LEU A 86 -9.77 -5.31 -25.17
CA LEU A 86 -8.56 -4.48 -25.23
C LEU A 86 -7.49 -5.06 -26.16
N ASN A 87 -7.62 -6.33 -26.56
CA ASN A 87 -6.62 -7.10 -27.29
C ASN A 87 -5.20 -6.93 -26.69
N THR A 88 -5.12 -7.01 -25.36
CA THR A 88 -3.91 -6.67 -24.59
C THR A 88 -3.79 -7.60 -23.39
N GLU A 89 -2.60 -8.17 -23.15
CA GLU A 89 -2.31 -8.90 -21.92
C GLU A 89 -2.33 -7.96 -20.70
N ILE A 90 -2.73 -8.46 -19.53
CA ILE A 90 -2.85 -7.66 -18.29
C ILE A 90 -1.60 -6.80 -17.99
N LYS A 91 -0.40 -7.36 -18.18
CA LYS A 91 0.88 -6.68 -17.93
C LYS A 91 1.17 -5.49 -18.86
N ASN A 92 0.48 -5.42 -19.99
CA ASN A 92 0.65 -4.41 -21.04
C ASN A 92 -0.50 -3.40 -21.06
N VAL A 93 -1.50 -3.53 -20.18
CA VAL A 93 -2.62 -2.59 -20.09
C VAL A 93 -2.07 -1.22 -19.69
N ARG A 94 -2.43 -0.19 -20.47
CA ARG A 94 -2.07 1.20 -20.19
C ARG A 94 -3.09 1.88 -19.30
N MET A 95 -2.67 2.93 -18.59
CA MET A 95 -3.57 3.74 -17.75
C MET A 95 -4.81 4.24 -18.49
N ARG A 96 -4.65 4.76 -19.71
CA ARG A 96 -5.79 5.19 -20.51
C ARG A 96 -6.72 4.06 -20.96
N GLN A 97 -6.21 2.83 -21.08
CA GLN A 97 -7.00 1.66 -21.45
C GLN A 97 -7.80 1.20 -20.24
N LEU A 98 -7.13 1.04 -19.08
CA LEU A 98 -7.77 0.75 -17.80
C LEU A 98 -8.90 1.76 -17.54
N ALA A 99 -8.59 3.05 -17.62
CA ALA A 99 -9.55 4.13 -17.39
C ALA A 99 -10.78 4.13 -18.33
N LYS A 100 -10.72 3.47 -19.50
CA LYS A 100 -11.87 3.35 -20.41
C LYS A 100 -12.77 2.17 -20.08
N VAL A 101 -12.20 1.09 -19.57
CA VAL A 101 -12.95 -0.16 -19.34
C VAL A 101 -13.49 -0.24 -17.92
N ILE A 102 -12.81 0.35 -16.93
CA ILE A 102 -13.30 0.32 -15.56
C ILE A 102 -14.61 1.11 -15.42
N ARG A 103 -15.52 0.60 -14.60
CA ARG A 103 -16.87 1.16 -14.45
C ARG A 103 -17.11 1.52 -13.00
N LEU A 104 -16.42 2.56 -12.53
CA LEU A 104 -16.46 3.01 -11.13
C LEU A 104 -17.87 3.22 -10.57
N GLU A 105 -18.83 3.59 -11.43
CA GLU A 105 -20.24 3.83 -11.07
C GLU A 105 -21.14 2.59 -11.15
N ARG A 106 -20.83 1.65 -12.04
CA ARG A 106 -21.69 0.49 -12.30
C ARG A 106 -21.31 -0.69 -11.43
N ASP A 107 -20.02 -0.81 -11.14
CA ASP A 107 -19.48 -1.91 -10.36
C ASP A 107 -19.32 -1.47 -8.91
N LYS A 108 -20.42 -1.62 -8.15
CA LYS A 108 -20.48 -1.34 -6.71
C LYS A 108 -19.37 -2.03 -5.89
N GLY A 109 -18.72 -3.05 -6.47
CA GLY A 109 -17.60 -3.78 -5.89
C GLY A 109 -16.25 -3.07 -5.93
N MET A 110 -15.98 -2.18 -6.91
CA MET A 110 -14.61 -1.67 -7.14
C MET A 110 -14.01 -0.89 -5.96
N ARG A 111 -14.82 -0.11 -5.23
CA ARG A 111 -14.38 0.53 -4.00
C ARG A 111 -14.12 -0.49 -2.88
N GLY A 112 -14.94 -1.53 -2.82
CA GLY A 112 -14.74 -2.66 -1.90
C GLY A 112 -13.43 -3.38 -2.19
N ASP A 113 -13.17 -3.74 -3.44
CA ASP A 113 -11.92 -4.37 -3.88
C ASP A 113 -10.70 -3.52 -3.54
N GLY A 114 -10.75 -2.22 -3.85
CA GLY A 114 -9.68 -1.29 -3.50
C GLY A 114 -9.44 -1.21 -1.99
N PHE A 115 -10.50 -1.28 -1.18
CA PHE A 115 -10.39 -1.27 0.28
C PHE A 115 -9.80 -2.57 0.84
N GLU A 116 -10.22 -3.72 0.30
CA GLU A 116 -9.65 -5.03 0.63
C GLU A 116 -8.15 -5.09 0.36
N TRP A 117 -7.74 -4.64 -0.83
CA TRP A 117 -6.32 -4.54 -1.19
C TRP A 117 -5.56 -3.57 -0.28
N ALA A 118 -6.12 -2.39 0.00
CA ALA A 118 -5.49 -1.42 0.88
C ALA A 118 -5.28 -1.98 2.29
N VAL A 119 -6.26 -2.69 2.85
CA VAL A 119 -6.14 -3.35 4.17
C VAL A 119 -5.09 -4.45 4.13
N HIS A 120 -5.09 -5.30 3.09
CA HIS A 120 -4.10 -6.37 2.92
C HIS A 120 -2.66 -5.83 2.84
N GLU A 121 -2.44 -4.78 2.05
CA GLU A 121 -1.13 -4.16 1.91
C GLU A 121 -0.72 -3.40 3.17
N ALA A 122 -1.67 -2.79 3.89
CA ALA A 122 -1.39 -2.15 5.18
C ALA A 122 -0.94 -3.17 6.23
N ILE A 123 -1.55 -4.36 6.27
CA ILE A 123 -1.11 -5.45 7.15
C ILE A 123 0.31 -5.90 6.76
N SER A 124 0.53 -6.17 5.47
CA SER A 124 1.82 -6.63 4.96
C SER A 124 2.94 -5.60 5.15
N GLY A 125 2.60 -4.32 5.08
CA GLY A 125 3.51 -3.19 5.29
C GLY A 125 3.68 -2.78 6.76
N GLY A 126 2.97 -3.42 7.70
CA GLY A 126 3.11 -3.14 9.12
C GLY A 126 2.48 -1.81 9.59
N GLU A 127 1.49 -1.27 8.86
CA GLU A 127 0.85 0.01 9.21
C GLU A 127 0.15 -0.07 10.57
N PRO A 128 0.63 0.65 11.61
CA PRO A 128 0.14 0.48 12.98
C PRO A 128 -1.36 0.74 13.14
N LYS A 129 -1.91 1.72 12.41
CA LYS A 129 -3.34 2.07 12.47
C LYS A 129 -4.28 0.96 12.00
N VAL A 130 -3.75 -0.04 11.28
CA VAL A 130 -4.48 -1.22 10.81
C VAL A 130 -4.05 -2.47 11.58
N VAL A 131 -2.74 -2.66 11.76
CA VAL A 131 -2.16 -3.85 12.38
C VAL A 131 -2.53 -3.98 13.84
N GLU A 132 -2.45 -2.92 14.64
CA GLU A 132 -2.72 -2.97 16.08
C GLU A 132 -4.16 -3.41 16.42
N PRO A 133 -5.22 -2.82 15.82
CA PRO A 133 -6.57 -3.27 16.11
C PRO A 133 -6.85 -4.69 15.57
N ILE A 134 -6.23 -5.09 14.45
CA ILE A 134 -6.35 -6.48 13.96
C ILE A 134 -5.67 -7.45 14.92
N HIS A 135 -4.46 -7.15 15.37
CA HIS A 135 -3.75 -7.97 16.36
C HIS A 135 -4.58 -8.13 17.64
N SER A 136 -5.13 -7.02 18.15
CA SER A 136 -6.03 -7.03 19.30
C SER A 136 -7.26 -7.92 19.07
N ALA A 137 -7.88 -7.86 17.89
CA ALA A 137 -9.00 -8.72 17.54
C ALA A 137 -8.62 -10.20 17.47
N LEU A 138 -7.47 -10.55 16.88
CA LEU A 138 -6.97 -11.93 16.82
C LEU A 138 -6.76 -12.52 18.21
N ARG A 139 -6.10 -11.76 19.11
CA ARG A 139 -5.86 -12.17 20.51
C ARG A 139 -7.15 -12.34 21.29
N LYS A 140 -8.16 -11.50 21.05
CA LYS A 140 -9.50 -11.64 21.64
C LYS A 140 -10.29 -12.80 21.03
N ALA A 141 -10.06 -13.12 19.76
CA ALA A 141 -10.74 -14.21 19.06
C ALA A 141 -10.24 -15.60 19.49
N SER A 142 -9.01 -15.73 19.98
CA SER A 142 -8.48 -17.00 20.48
C SER A 142 -7.24 -16.81 21.33
N SER A 143 -7.19 -17.53 22.46
CA SER A 143 -6.01 -17.59 23.34
C SER A 143 -4.83 -18.35 22.76
N PHE A 144 -5.03 -19.10 21.66
CA PHE A 144 -3.99 -19.92 21.05
C PHE A 144 -3.11 -19.14 20.07
N VAL A 145 -3.52 -17.94 19.65
CA VAL A 145 -2.79 -17.12 18.68
C VAL A 145 -1.51 -16.60 19.31
N LYS A 146 -0.41 -16.72 18.57
CA LYS A 146 0.89 -16.19 19.00
C LYS A 146 0.83 -14.67 19.18
N ASP A 147 1.66 -14.18 20.09
CA ASP A 147 1.90 -12.75 20.26
C ASP A 147 2.92 -12.26 19.22
N ALA A 148 2.46 -12.10 17.98
CA ALA A 148 3.30 -11.75 16.85
C ALA A 148 2.53 -10.88 15.84
N ALA A 149 3.26 -10.25 14.92
CA ALA A 149 2.68 -9.37 13.92
C ALA A 149 1.61 -10.12 13.10
N PRO A 150 0.43 -9.52 12.86
CA PRO A 150 -0.57 -10.08 11.97
C PRO A 150 -0.03 -10.26 10.55
N ARG A 151 -0.44 -11.35 9.91
CA ARG A 151 -0.29 -11.59 8.49
C ARG A 151 -1.66 -11.72 7.86
N SER A 152 -1.73 -11.43 6.57
CA SER A 152 -2.94 -11.60 5.79
C SER A 152 -2.66 -12.32 4.49
N LEU A 153 -3.56 -13.21 4.11
CA LEU A 153 -3.62 -13.87 2.82
C LEU A 153 -4.89 -13.38 2.12
N LEU A 154 -4.73 -12.77 0.94
CA LEU A 154 -5.85 -12.28 0.16
C LEU A 154 -6.69 -13.47 -0.34
N PHE A 155 -7.99 -13.39 -0.13
CA PHE A 155 -8.96 -14.35 -0.63
C PHE A 155 -10.12 -13.59 -1.27
N GLY A 156 -11.14 -14.32 -1.74
CA GLY A 156 -12.30 -13.75 -2.40
C GLY A 156 -12.75 -14.66 -3.53
N HIS A 157 -13.96 -15.19 -3.41
CA HIS A 157 -14.49 -16.13 -4.40
C HIS A 157 -14.63 -15.50 -5.80
N GLU A 158 -14.84 -14.18 -5.89
CA GLU A 158 -14.87 -13.46 -7.16
C GLU A 158 -13.48 -13.50 -7.85
N ARG A 159 -12.41 -13.45 -7.05
CA ARG A 159 -11.01 -13.55 -7.51
C ARG A 159 -10.56 -14.97 -7.83
N ALA A 160 -11.24 -15.97 -7.27
CA ALA A 160 -10.99 -17.37 -7.59
C ALA A 160 -11.25 -17.73 -9.07
N ARG A 161 -11.93 -16.85 -9.81
CA ARG A 161 -12.15 -16.98 -11.26
C ARG A 161 -10.89 -16.69 -12.08
N TYR A 162 -9.87 -16.08 -11.49
CA TYR A 162 -8.58 -15.84 -12.14
C TYR A 162 -7.72 -17.12 -12.10
N LEU A 163 -7.21 -17.50 -13.27
CA LEU A 163 -6.45 -18.75 -13.44
C LEU A 163 -5.18 -18.75 -12.57
N GLY A 164 -5.02 -19.78 -11.73
CA GLY A 164 -3.87 -19.92 -10.82
C GLY A 164 -3.98 -19.19 -9.48
N PHE A 165 -5.01 -18.36 -9.25
CA PHE A 165 -5.18 -17.64 -7.98
C PHE A 165 -5.37 -18.59 -6.80
N LEU A 166 -6.23 -19.61 -6.94
CA LEU A 166 -6.49 -20.57 -5.87
C LEU A 166 -5.28 -21.42 -5.53
N ASP A 167 -4.51 -21.82 -6.54
CA ASP A 167 -3.29 -22.59 -6.34
C ASP A 167 -2.25 -21.76 -5.58
N ALA A 168 -2.09 -20.47 -5.95
CA ALA A 168 -1.23 -19.54 -5.22
C ALA A 168 -1.69 -19.29 -3.78
N VAL A 169 -3.01 -19.21 -3.53
CA VAL A 169 -3.57 -19.07 -2.17
C VAL A 169 -3.27 -20.31 -1.32
N VAL A 170 -3.41 -21.51 -1.89
CA VAL A 170 -3.11 -22.76 -1.19
C VAL A 170 -1.60 -22.90 -0.97
N GLU A 171 -0.77 -22.50 -1.93
CA GLU A 171 0.69 -22.51 -1.82
C GLU A 171 1.18 -21.52 -0.76
N ASP A 172 0.70 -20.28 -0.76
CA ASP A 172 1.09 -19.23 0.20
C ASP A 172 0.61 -19.56 1.63
N ALA A 173 -0.56 -20.19 1.76
CA ALA A 173 -1.02 -20.72 3.05
C ALA A 173 -0.09 -21.83 3.58
N GLY A 174 0.47 -22.66 2.68
CA GLY A 174 1.30 -23.80 3.00
C GLY A 174 0.52 -25.06 3.40
N ASN A 175 1.18 -26.22 3.28
CA ASN A 175 0.56 -27.55 3.46
C ASN A 175 0.01 -27.82 4.88
N ASP A 176 0.49 -27.08 5.88
CA ASP A 176 0.09 -27.21 7.28
C ASP A 176 -0.84 -26.08 7.74
N ALA A 177 -1.44 -25.31 6.81
CA ALA A 177 -2.40 -24.28 7.17
C ALA A 177 -3.74 -24.85 7.65
N PHE A 178 -4.26 -24.24 8.70
CA PHE A 178 -5.57 -24.57 9.28
C PHE A 178 -6.46 -23.33 9.37
N LEU A 179 -7.75 -23.52 9.19
CA LEU A 179 -8.78 -22.56 9.53
C LEU A 179 -9.27 -22.80 10.96
N LEU A 180 -9.35 -21.73 11.75
CA LEU A 180 -9.95 -21.68 13.08
C LEU A 180 -11.35 -21.06 13.01
N PRO A 181 -12.41 -21.87 12.84
CA PRO A 181 -13.77 -21.37 12.93
C PRO A 181 -14.20 -21.18 14.39
N GLU A 182 -15.43 -20.69 14.56
CA GLU A 182 -16.03 -20.55 15.89
C GLU A 182 -16.28 -21.92 16.56
N GLY A 183 -16.28 -21.90 17.89
CA GLY A 183 -16.63 -23.04 18.73
C GLY A 183 -15.51 -24.05 18.97
N SER A 184 -15.85 -25.16 19.62
CA SER A 184 -14.93 -26.24 19.94
C SER A 184 -14.82 -27.27 18.82
N GLY A 185 -13.63 -27.84 18.62
CA GLY A 185 -13.42 -28.97 17.70
C GLY A 185 -12.09 -28.89 16.96
N ARG A 186 -11.81 -29.88 16.12
CA ARG A 186 -10.60 -29.89 15.29
C ARG A 186 -10.64 -28.75 14.26
N PRO A 187 -9.52 -28.04 14.03
CA PRO A 187 -9.37 -27.08 12.94
C PRO A 187 -9.49 -27.75 11.57
N PHE A 188 -9.84 -26.97 10.54
CA PHE A 188 -10.00 -27.47 9.16
C PHE A 188 -8.72 -27.20 8.37
N ARG A 189 -8.08 -28.22 7.79
CA ARG A 189 -6.95 -28.01 6.88
C ARG A 189 -7.38 -27.18 5.67
N PHE A 190 -6.55 -26.26 5.23
CA PHE A 190 -6.88 -25.28 4.18
C PHE A 190 -7.26 -25.94 2.84
N GLY A 191 -6.38 -26.79 2.30
CA GLY A 191 -6.54 -27.35 0.94
C GLY A 191 -7.93 -27.94 0.62
N PRO A 192 -8.48 -28.88 1.42
CA PRO A 192 -9.70 -29.60 1.06
C PRO A 192 -10.97 -28.78 0.82
N TRP A 193 -11.14 -27.62 1.47
CA TRP A 193 -12.37 -26.83 1.40
C TRP A 193 -12.23 -25.51 0.64
N VAL A 194 -11.01 -25.01 0.41
CA VAL A 194 -10.78 -23.71 -0.25
C VAL A 194 -11.34 -23.68 -1.67
N GLN A 195 -11.10 -24.74 -2.45
CA GLN A 195 -11.66 -24.86 -3.82
C GLN A 195 -13.18 -24.93 -3.82
N VAL A 196 -13.78 -25.52 -2.79
CA VAL A 196 -15.25 -25.57 -2.63
C VAL A 196 -15.76 -24.17 -2.29
N ALA A 197 -15.17 -23.49 -1.32
CA ALA A 197 -15.54 -22.14 -0.90
C ALA A 197 -15.42 -21.12 -2.05
N ALA A 198 -14.48 -21.31 -2.96
CA ALA A 198 -14.32 -20.49 -4.16
C ALA A 198 -15.51 -20.52 -5.13
N LYS A 199 -16.42 -21.50 -5.01
CA LYS A 199 -17.69 -21.51 -5.76
C LYS A 199 -18.70 -20.47 -5.27
N GLY A 200 -18.37 -19.70 -4.22
CA GLY A 200 -19.24 -18.67 -3.66
C GLY A 200 -20.44 -19.27 -2.92
N GLN A 201 -21.59 -18.60 -2.99
CA GLN A 201 -22.82 -19.03 -2.31
C GLN A 201 -23.26 -20.46 -2.68
N ALA A 202 -22.97 -20.92 -3.91
CA ALA A 202 -23.27 -22.30 -4.32
C ALA A 202 -22.54 -23.36 -3.46
N ALA A 203 -21.45 -22.98 -2.78
CA ALA A 203 -20.67 -23.85 -1.92
C ALA A 203 -21.38 -24.23 -0.61
N GLU A 204 -22.41 -23.49 -0.17
CA GLU A 204 -22.99 -23.65 1.17
C GLU A 204 -23.50 -25.06 1.47
N ALA A 205 -24.03 -25.74 0.46
CA ALA A 205 -24.53 -27.11 0.59
C ALA A 205 -23.41 -28.16 0.70
N GLU A 206 -22.22 -27.85 0.17
CA GLU A 206 -21.05 -28.73 0.18
C GLU A 206 -20.15 -28.49 1.41
N LEU A 207 -20.23 -27.30 2.00
CA LEU A 207 -19.41 -26.89 3.14
C LEU A 207 -19.93 -27.47 4.47
N ASN A 208 -18.99 -27.84 5.35
CA ASN A 208 -19.34 -28.28 6.69
C ASN A 208 -20.09 -27.17 7.46
N GLU A 209 -21.04 -27.58 8.29
CA GLU A 209 -21.90 -26.69 9.08
C GLU A 209 -21.14 -25.57 9.82
N ARG A 210 -19.95 -25.86 10.37
CA ARG A 210 -19.12 -24.91 11.13
C ARG A 210 -18.44 -23.84 10.27
N ILE A 211 -18.30 -24.09 8.97
CA ILE A 211 -17.65 -23.20 8.00
C ILE A 211 -18.58 -22.87 6.83
N ARG A 212 -19.90 -23.01 7.03
CA ARG A 212 -20.90 -22.90 5.96
C ARG A 212 -20.78 -21.60 5.15
N HIS A 213 -20.39 -20.50 5.78
CA HIS A 213 -20.31 -19.17 5.15
C HIS A 213 -18.87 -18.73 4.90
N ILE A 214 -17.90 -19.65 4.91
CA ILE A 214 -16.48 -19.32 4.71
C ILE A 214 -16.19 -18.73 3.32
N TRP A 215 -17.08 -18.96 2.35
CA TRP A 215 -17.01 -18.39 1.00
C TRP A 215 -17.13 -16.85 0.98
N LYS A 216 -17.67 -16.23 2.06
CA LYS A 216 -17.73 -14.77 2.25
C LYS A 216 -16.42 -14.15 2.73
N THR A 217 -15.38 -14.95 2.91
CA THR A 217 -14.09 -14.48 3.38
C THR A 217 -13.44 -13.62 2.30
N ASP A 218 -12.87 -12.49 2.72
CA ASP A 218 -12.10 -11.59 1.86
C ASP A 218 -10.61 -11.70 2.22
N LEU A 219 -10.28 -11.90 3.51
CA LEU A 219 -8.92 -12.13 4.00
C LEU A 219 -8.87 -13.31 4.95
N PHE A 220 -7.81 -14.10 4.86
CA PHE A 220 -7.40 -14.96 5.94
C PHE A 220 -6.32 -14.27 6.77
N LEU A 221 -6.52 -14.21 8.08
CA LEU A 221 -5.64 -13.50 9.01
C LEU A 221 -4.99 -14.49 9.98
N SER A 222 -3.70 -14.34 10.21
CA SER A 222 -2.93 -15.14 11.16
C SER A 222 -1.93 -14.27 11.91
N ALA A 223 -1.26 -14.83 12.92
CA ALA A 223 -0.07 -14.22 13.49
C ALA A 223 1.17 -14.80 12.79
N GLU A 224 2.25 -14.03 12.72
CA GLU A 224 3.49 -14.48 12.10
C GLU A 224 3.99 -15.81 12.71
N GLY A 225 4.33 -16.75 11.83
CA GLY A 225 4.74 -18.10 12.21
C GLY A 225 3.62 -18.97 12.80
N ASP A 226 2.37 -18.54 12.77
CA ASP A 226 1.20 -19.35 13.11
C ASP A 226 0.58 -19.95 11.84
N THR A 227 0.34 -21.25 11.83
CA THR A 227 -0.31 -21.92 10.70
C THR A 227 -1.84 -21.82 10.76
N ARG A 228 -2.36 -21.22 11.83
CA ARG A 228 -3.80 -21.09 12.06
C ARG A 228 -4.30 -19.73 11.60
N ASN A 229 -5.29 -19.78 10.72
CA ASN A 229 -5.89 -18.65 10.05
C ASN A 229 -7.33 -18.44 10.52
N PHE A 230 -7.71 -17.18 10.66
CA PHE A 230 -9.06 -16.71 10.91
C PHE A 230 -9.63 -16.19 9.59
N ALA A 231 -10.86 -16.55 9.27
CA ALA A 231 -11.56 -15.91 8.17
C ALA A 231 -12.07 -14.53 8.60
N ALA A 232 -11.73 -13.54 7.78
CA ALA A 232 -12.18 -12.17 7.91
C ALA A 232 -12.95 -11.75 6.67
N THR A 233 -14.05 -11.04 6.89
CA THR A 233 -14.71 -10.27 5.84
C THR A 233 -14.36 -8.80 5.98
N VAL A 234 -14.15 -8.11 4.87
CA VAL A 234 -13.76 -6.71 4.80
C VAL A 234 -14.80 -5.99 3.95
N LYS A 235 -15.35 -4.88 4.47
CA LYS A 235 -16.36 -4.11 3.76
C LYS A 235 -16.06 -2.62 3.90
N SER A 236 -16.08 -1.91 2.77
CA SER A 236 -15.89 -0.45 2.74
C SER A 236 -17.11 0.33 3.28
N ASN A 237 -18.19 -0.38 3.63
CA ASN A 237 -19.35 0.16 4.33
C ASN A 237 -19.79 -0.80 5.44
N VAL A 238 -19.99 -0.28 6.65
CA VAL A 238 -20.41 -1.07 7.82
C VAL A 238 -21.78 -1.75 7.63
N THR A 239 -22.68 -1.17 6.85
CA THR A 239 -24.03 -1.75 6.63
C THR A 239 -24.00 -3.01 5.78
N GLN A 240 -22.92 -3.22 5.03
CA GLN A 240 -22.70 -4.42 4.21
C GLN A 240 -22.00 -5.53 4.97
N LEU A 241 -21.62 -5.30 6.23
CA LEU A 241 -20.97 -6.32 7.04
C LEU A 241 -21.96 -7.41 7.40
N GLU A 242 -21.69 -8.61 6.95
CA GLU A 242 -22.47 -9.80 7.28
C GLU A 242 -21.67 -10.76 8.15
N GLY A 243 -22.36 -11.41 9.08
CA GLY A 243 -21.83 -12.53 9.84
C GLY A 243 -22.01 -13.85 9.11
N GLY A 244 -21.47 -14.91 9.72
CA GLY A 244 -21.67 -16.26 9.20
C GLY A 244 -20.76 -17.28 9.86
N ARG A 245 -21.27 -18.52 9.95
CA ARG A 245 -20.50 -19.67 10.45
C ARG A 245 -19.20 -19.83 9.65
N GLY A 246 -18.07 -19.78 10.36
CA GLY A 246 -16.73 -19.86 9.80
C GLY A 246 -16.00 -18.53 9.81
N LEU A 247 -16.72 -17.41 9.75
CA LEU A 247 -16.15 -16.07 9.87
C LEU A 247 -15.84 -15.76 11.34
N ARG A 248 -14.76 -15.03 11.57
CA ARG A 248 -14.28 -14.69 12.93
C ARG A 248 -14.03 -13.22 13.11
N LEU A 249 -13.63 -12.53 12.04
CA LEU A 249 -13.34 -11.12 12.04
C LEU A 249 -14.13 -10.39 10.94
N GLY A 250 -14.42 -9.13 11.20
CA GLY A 250 -15.01 -8.19 10.26
C GLY A 250 -14.20 -6.90 10.28
N ILE A 251 -13.77 -6.39 9.14
CA ILE A 251 -13.03 -5.12 9.04
C ILE A 251 -13.89 -4.12 8.27
N VAL A 252 -14.19 -3.01 8.91
CA VAL A 252 -15.12 -1.99 8.39
C VAL A 252 -14.62 -0.59 8.74
N PRO A 253 -15.11 0.45 8.06
CA PRO A 253 -14.90 1.81 8.52
C PRO A 253 -15.68 2.11 9.81
N GLU A 254 -15.15 3.05 10.58
CA GLU A 254 -15.93 3.83 11.55
C GLU A 254 -17.12 4.51 10.85
N SER A 255 -18.25 4.62 11.55
CA SER A 255 -19.42 5.33 11.06
C SER A 255 -20.18 5.96 12.22
N ILE A 256 -20.28 7.30 12.20
CA ILE A 256 -21.07 8.06 13.17
C ILE A 256 -22.56 7.76 13.01
N GLU A 257 -23.04 7.66 11.77
CA GLU A 257 -24.45 7.39 11.43
C GLU A 257 -24.96 6.08 12.06
N TYR A 258 -24.13 5.03 12.03
CA TYR A 258 -24.48 3.71 12.58
C TYR A 258 -23.90 3.45 13.97
N ALA A 259 -23.46 4.49 14.69
CA ALA A 259 -22.82 4.40 16.01
C ALA A 259 -21.70 3.34 16.07
N ASN A 260 -20.93 3.23 14.98
CA ASN A 260 -19.81 2.31 14.85
C ASN A 260 -18.49 3.05 15.06
N HIS A 261 -18.08 3.24 16.30
CA HIS A 261 -16.82 3.92 16.62
C HIS A 261 -15.59 3.08 16.26
N ALA A 262 -14.47 3.75 16.02
CA ALA A 262 -13.16 3.11 15.81
C ALA A 262 -12.76 2.18 16.97
N GLY A 263 -12.03 1.11 16.64
CA GLY A 263 -11.52 0.14 17.61
C GLY A 263 -12.07 -1.27 17.42
N VAL A 264 -11.99 -2.09 18.47
CA VAL A 264 -12.30 -3.52 18.40
C VAL A 264 -13.45 -3.88 19.34
N LYS A 265 -14.55 -4.38 18.78
CA LYS A 265 -15.72 -4.85 19.53
C LYS A 265 -16.22 -6.20 19.05
N TYR A 266 -16.86 -6.97 19.93
CA TYR A 266 -17.56 -8.18 19.53
C TYR A 266 -18.99 -7.84 19.13
N ASP A 267 -19.37 -8.13 17.89
CA ASP A 267 -20.74 -7.97 17.42
C ASP A 267 -21.49 -9.29 17.62
N ARG A 268 -22.32 -9.33 18.67
CA ARG A 268 -23.12 -10.52 19.02
C ARG A 268 -24.13 -10.88 17.95
N SER A 269 -24.65 -9.91 17.20
CA SER A 269 -25.64 -10.17 16.15
C SER A 269 -25.01 -10.88 14.95
N LYS A 270 -23.72 -10.62 14.69
CA LYS A 270 -22.97 -11.21 13.57
C LYS A 270 -22.06 -12.37 13.97
N GLY A 271 -21.82 -12.58 15.26
CA GLY A 271 -21.00 -13.66 15.79
C GLY A 271 -19.50 -13.50 15.49
N LEU A 272 -19.00 -12.27 15.41
CA LEU A 272 -17.61 -12.00 15.02
C LEU A 272 -17.03 -10.76 15.70
N TRP A 273 -15.70 -10.71 15.76
CA TRP A 273 -14.96 -9.52 16.20
C TRP A 273 -14.90 -8.50 15.08
N VAL A 274 -15.43 -7.31 15.33
CA VAL A 274 -15.42 -6.19 14.40
C VAL A 274 -14.25 -5.27 14.73
N VAL A 275 -13.40 -5.05 13.73
CA VAL A 275 -12.36 -4.03 13.69
C VAL A 275 -12.89 -2.85 12.88
N SER A 276 -13.14 -1.74 13.56
CA SER A 276 -13.57 -0.49 12.95
C SER A 276 -12.37 0.42 12.76
N LEU A 277 -12.01 0.70 11.51
CA LEU A 277 -10.89 1.58 11.15
C LEU A 277 -11.35 3.05 11.19
N ALA A 278 -10.58 3.91 11.85
CA ALA A 278 -10.96 5.30 12.11
C ALA A 278 -11.19 6.13 10.82
N ASP A 279 -12.22 6.97 10.85
CA ASP A 279 -12.71 7.84 9.76
C ASP A 279 -13.21 9.17 10.37
N PRO A 280 -12.82 10.37 9.90
CA PRO A 280 -11.91 10.67 8.78
C PRO A 280 -10.44 10.80 9.18
N ASN A 281 -10.11 10.74 10.47
CA ASN A 281 -8.76 11.05 10.94
C ASN A 281 -7.84 9.81 11.05
N GLY A 282 -8.19 8.73 10.35
CA GLY A 282 -7.48 7.45 10.38
C GLY A 282 -7.28 6.83 9.01
N PHE A 283 -7.07 5.51 8.99
CA PHE A 283 -6.81 4.76 7.76
C PHE A 283 -7.95 4.89 6.74
N MET A 284 -9.21 4.92 7.19
CA MET A 284 -10.34 5.05 6.27
C MET A 284 -10.38 6.42 5.59
N GLY A 285 -10.07 7.50 6.32
CA GLY A 285 -9.98 8.83 5.72
C GLY A 285 -8.85 8.93 4.70
N LEU A 286 -7.69 8.32 4.97
CA LEU A 286 -6.60 8.18 4.00
C LEU A 286 -7.05 7.40 2.76
N PHE A 287 -7.73 6.28 2.95
CA PHE A 287 -8.27 5.47 1.85
C PHE A 287 -9.28 6.25 1.00
N ASN A 288 -10.22 6.95 1.63
CA ASN A 288 -11.21 7.77 0.94
C ASN A 288 -10.54 8.84 0.07
N ASP A 289 -9.51 9.50 0.61
CA ASP A 289 -8.80 10.56 -0.11
C ASP A 289 -8.03 10.01 -1.33
N ALA A 290 -7.31 8.90 -1.14
CA ALA A 290 -6.62 8.20 -2.23
C ALA A 290 -7.61 7.65 -3.28
N TYR A 291 -8.71 7.05 -2.85
CA TYR A 291 -9.76 6.53 -3.73
C TYR A 291 -10.34 7.64 -4.60
N HIS A 292 -10.68 8.79 -4.03
CA HIS A 292 -11.20 9.91 -4.81
C HIS A 292 -10.17 10.48 -5.79
N ALA A 293 -8.88 10.50 -5.44
CA ALA A 293 -7.83 10.88 -6.39
C ALA A 293 -7.71 9.90 -7.56
N VAL A 294 -7.63 8.59 -7.28
CA VAL A 294 -7.55 7.56 -8.33
C VAL A 294 -8.82 7.58 -9.18
N ALA A 295 -10.00 7.56 -8.57
CA ALA A 295 -11.27 7.53 -9.28
C ALA A 295 -11.45 8.74 -10.20
N ARG A 296 -11.06 9.95 -9.75
CA ARG A 296 -11.06 11.15 -10.62
C ARG A 296 -10.04 11.06 -11.75
N SER A 297 -8.85 10.53 -11.50
CA SER A 297 -7.86 10.31 -12.57
C SER A 297 -8.40 9.38 -13.66
N MET A 298 -9.17 8.36 -13.28
CA MET A 298 -9.81 7.45 -14.24
C MET A 298 -10.93 8.14 -15.01
N CYS A 299 -11.74 8.98 -14.36
CA CYS A 299 -12.71 9.80 -15.07
C CYS A 299 -12.02 10.70 -16.12
N THR A 300 -10.92 11.37 -15.74
CA THR A 300 -10.16 12.23 -16.65
C THR A 300 -9.56 11.44 -17.82
N LEU A 301 -8.82 10.38 -17.52
CA LEU A 301 -8.09 9.57 -18.52
C LEU A 301 -9.05 8.80 -19.45
N GLY A 302 -10.14 8.29 -18.88
CA GLY A 302 -11.19 7.57 -19.59
C GLY A 302 -12.19 8.47 -20.30
N LYS A 303 -12.15 9.78 -20.05
CA LYS A 303 -13.16 10.75 -20.47
C LYS A 303 -14.57 10.37 -20.01
N GLN A 304 -14.67 9.80 -18.82
CA GLN A 304 -15.94 9.45 -18.19
C GLN A 304 -16.52 10.67 -17.46
N PRO A 305 -17.86 10.83 -17.40
CA PRO A 305 -18.46 11.89 -16.60
C PRO A 305 -18.08 11.72 -15.13
N THR A 306 -17.73 12.81 -14.45
CA THR A 306 -17.50 12.77 -13.01
C THR A 306 -18.84 12.59 -12.28
N PRO A 307 -18.97 11.60 -11.40
CA PRO A 307 -20.21 11.37 -10.66
C PRO A 307 -20.53 12.55 -9.74
N PRO A 308 -21.82 12.95 -9.61
CA PRO A 308 -22.20 14.15 -8.85
C PRO A 308 -21.91 14.06 -7.35
N TYR A 309 -21.78 12.84 -6.82
CA TYR A 309 -21.54 12.56 -5.40
C TYR A 309 -20.06 12.32 -5.07
N TYR A 310 -19.15 12.50 -6.03
CA TYR A 310 -17.72 12.37 -5.75
C TYR A 310 -17.24 13.56 -4.93
N THR A 311 -16.84 13.27 -3.69
CA THR A 311 -16.15 14.25 -2.85
C THR A 311 -14.87 14.70 -3.54
N LYS A 312 -14.54 15.98 -3.39
CA LYS A 312 -13.28 16.52 -3.88
C LYS A 312 -12.15 16.00 -2.97
N PRO A 313 -11.11 15.34 -3.52
CA PRO A 313 -9.96 14.93 -2.72
C PRO A 313 -9.26 16.14 -2.10
N SER A 314 -8.50 15.93 -1.04
CA SER A 314 -7.67 16.94 -0.39
C SER A 314 -6.69 17.57 -1.38
N ALA A 315 -6.08 18.70 -1.01
CA ALA A 315 -5.06 19.33 -1.85
C ALA A 315 -3.86 18.40 -2.13
N LYS A 316 -3.51 17.52 -1.19
CA LYS A 316 -2.41 16.56 -1.37
C LYS A 316 -2.82 15.42 -2.30
N ALA A 317 -4.03 14.88 -2.15
CA ALA A 317 -4.53 13.82 -3.02
C ALA A 317 -4.82 14.32 -4.45
N GLN A 318 -5.19 15.60 -4.64
CA GLN A 318 -5.25 16.21 -5.98
C GLN A 318 -3.87 16.20 -6.68
N LYS A 319 -2.77 16.43 -5.96
CA LYS A 319 -1.43 16.28 -6.54
C LYS A 319 -1.12 14.83 -6.94
N VAL A 320 -1.66 13.84 -6.26
CA VAL A 320 -1.56 12.42 -6.67
C VAL A 320 -2.35 12.20 -7.96
N GLN A 321 -3.59 12.69 -8.01
CA GLN A 321 -4.44 12.64 -9.19
C GLN A 321 -3.72 13.24 -10.42
N GLU A 322 -3.24 14.48 -10.31
CA GLU A 322 -2.51 15.17 -11.39
C GLU A 322 -1.28 14.39 -11.87
N GLN A 323 -0.61 13.68 -10.97
CA GLN A 323 0.57 12.89 -11.32
C GLN A 323 0.22 11.61 -12.06
N ILE A 324 -0.87 10.92 -11.67
CA ILE A 324 -1.39 9.76 -12.41
C ILE A 324 -1.82 10.19 -13.82
N GLU A 325 -2.52 11.33 -13.94
CA GLU A 325 -3.04 11.84 -15.20
C GLU A 325 -1.95 12.21 -16.22
N LYS A 326 -0.72 12.50 -15.79
CA LYS A 326 0.42 12.83 -16.67
C LYS A 326 0.88 11.69 -17.55
N TYR A 327 0.56 10.44 -17.21
CA TYR A 327 1.13 9.25 -17.85
C TYR A 327 0.06 8.32 -18.45
N PRO A 328 -0.81 8.80 -19.36
CA PRO A 328 -1.88 7.99 -19.96
C PRO A 328 -1.37 6.78 -20.75
N GLU A 329 -0.18 6.88 -21.32
CA GLU A 329 0.43 5.83 -22.16
C GLU A 329 1.32 4.86 -21.38
N ALA A 330 1.61 5.13 -20.10
CA ALA A 330 2.37 4.19 -19.27
C ALA A 330 1.53 2.95 -18.98
N THR A 331 2.19 1.81 -18.81
CA THR A 331 1.49 0.61 -18.32
C THR A 331 1.02 0.86 -16.89
N VAL A 332 -0.05 0.18 -16.48
CA VAL A 332 -0.54 0.26 -15.11
C VAL A 332 0.54 -0.21 -14.13
N LEU A 333 1.30 -1.26 -14.49
CA LEU A 333 2.41 -1.75 -13.68
C LEU A 333 3.56 -0.75 -13.53
N ASP A 334 3.86 0.05 -14.56
CA ASP A 334 4.85 1.14 -14.45
C ASP A 334 4.39 2.21 -13.46
N ILE A 335 3.09 2.50 -13.43
CA ILE A 335 2.48 3.47 -12.50
C ILE A 335 2.48 2.92 -11.07
N GLU A 336 2.13 1.66 -10.88
CA GLU A 336 2.26 0.99 -9.57
C GLU A 336 3.71 1.02 -9.08
N GLY A 337 4.68 0.74 -9.95
CA GLY A 337 6.11 0.84 -9.64
C GLY A 337 6.50 2.24 -9.19
N ALA A 338 6.06 3.28 -9.90
CA ALA A 338 6.34 4.67 -9.54
C ALA A 338 5.63 5.11 -8.25
N LEU A 339 4.41 4.64 -7.98
CA LEU A 339 3.73 4.86 -6.70
C LEU A 339 4.48 4.20 -5.55
N ASN A 340 4.98 2.99 -5.76
CA ASN A 340 5.76 2.27 -4.77
C ASN A 340 7.10 2.97 -4.47
N GLU A 341 7.83 3.39 -5.52
CA GLU A 341 9.02 4.21 -5.38
C GLU A 341 8.69 5.51 -4.62
N ALA A 342 7.57 6.18 -4.93
CA ALA A 342 7.14 7.42 -4.29
C ALA A 342 6.74 7.24 -2.82
N ALA A 343 6.06 6.15 -2.47
CA ALA A 343 5.74 5.77 -1.10
C ALA A 343 7.00 5.54 -0.26
N GLN A 344 8.10 5.11 -0.90
CA GLN A 344 9.39 4.84 -0.27
C GLN A 344 10.36 6.03 -0.32
N GLN A 345 10.00 7.15 -0.96
CA GLN A 345 10.89 8.30 -1.11
C GLN A 345 11.43 8.79 0.24
N SER A 346 12.75 9.05 0.26
CA SER A 346 13.52 9.52 1.43
C SER A 346 13.69 8.50 2.57
N LEU A 347 13.52 7.18 2.33
CA LEU A 347 13.88 6.15 3.30
C LEU A 347 15.37 5.75 3.26
N ILE A 348 16.02 5.86 2.09
CA ILE A 348 17.47 5.65 1.90
C ILE A 348 17.93 6.57 0.75
N ILE A 349 19.10 7.22 0.86
CA ILE A 349 19.77 7.86 -0.29
C ILE A 349 20.82 6.90 -0.84
N GLU A 350 20.69 6.52 -2.12
CA GLU A 350 21.86 6.23 -2.96
C GLU A 350 22.27 7.50 -3.70
N SER A 351 23.55 7.88 -3.59
CA SER A 351 24.09 8.99 -4.37
C SER A 351 24.47 8.49 -5.78
N HIS A 352 23.66 8.81 -6.79
CA HIS A 352 24.09 8.61 -8.17
C HIS A 352 24.97 9.79 -8.61
N ARG A 353 26.24 9.52 -8.91
CA ARG A 353 27.08 10.39 -9.73
C ARG A 353 26.71 10.17 -11.20
N LEU A 354 26.53 11.27 -11.94
CA LEU A 354 26.39 11.22 -13.39
C LEU A 354 27.69 10.69 -14.01
N ILE A 355 27.59 9.66 -14.85
CA ILE A 355 28.62 9.27 -15.80
C ILE A 355 28.11 9.66 -17.17
N SER A 356 28.92 10.40 -17.94
CA SER A 356 28.63 10.69 -19.34
C SER A 356 28.64 9.40 -20.15
N VAL A 357 27.62 9.18 -20.98
CA VAL A 357 27.62 8.10 -21.96
C VAL A 357 27.54 8.73 -23.36
N ASN A 358 28.46 8.35 -24.24
CA ASN A 358 28.39 8.71 -25.66
C ASN A 358 27.14 8.08 -26.30
N ALA A 359 26.52 8.81 -27.23
CA ALA A 359 25.38 8.33 -27.99
C ALA A 359 25.76 7.08 -28.81
N PRO A 360 24.99 5.98 -28.75
CA PRO A 360 25.26 4.78 -29.57
C PRO A 360 24.85 4.96 -31.04
N GLU A 361 25.55 4.27 -31.94
CA GLU A 361 25.40 4.33 -33.42
C GLU A 361 24.10 3.74 -34.01
N TRP A 362 23.17 3.18 -33.22
CA TRP A 362 21.98 2.49 -33.75
C TRP A 362 20.79 3.41 -34.06
N LEU A 363 21.04 4.65 -34.48
CA LEU A 363 20.05 5.54 -35.13
C LEU A 363 19.66 4.98 -36.52
N HIS A 364 19.13 3.77 -36.60
CA HIS A 364 18.54 3.20 -37.81
C HIS A 364 17.32 2.34 -37.46
N ILE A 365 16.16 2.95 -37.67
CA ILE A 365 14.81 2.37 -37.51
C ILE A 365 14.55 1.36 -38.63
N LYS A 366 13.98 0.18 -38.31
CA LYS A 366 12.95 -0.48 -39.14
C LYS A 366 11.87 -1.20 -38.31
N GLN A 367 10.66 -0.62 -38.43
CA GLN A 367 9.30 -1.16 -38.36
C GLN A 367 9.01 -2.46 -37.58
N LYS A 368 8.42 -2.29 -36.39
CA LYS A 368 7.34 -3.12 -35.82
C LYS A 368 6.25 -2.16 -35.32
N ALA A 369 5.02 -2.64 -35.15
CA ALA A 369 3.83 -1.87 -34.70
C ALA A 369 4.21 -0.75 -33.72
N PRO A 370 3.65 0.48 -33.84
CA PRO A 370 4.15 1.66 -33.16
C PRO A 370 4.33 1.37 -31.68
N LYS A 371 5.59 1.18 -31.28
CA LYS A 371 5.98 1.00 -29.89
C LYS A 371 5.75 2.38 -29.28
N VAL A 372 4.65 2.54 -28.57
CA VAL A 372 4.37 3.82 -27.92
C VAL A 372 5.42 3.98 -26.84
N PHE A 373 6.37 4.88 -27.10
CA PHE A 373 7.38 5.27 -26.13
C PHE A 373 6.69 6.18 -25.12
N SER A 374 6.26 5.59 -24.00
CA SER A 374 5.80 6.36 -22.84
C SER A 374 7.00 6.69 -21.96
N PRO A 375 7.15 7.94 -21.48
CA PRO A 375 8.17 8.25 -20.48
C PRO A 375 7.93 7.41 -19.21
N LYS A 376 9.01 6.87 -18.62
CA LYS A 376 8.91 6.13 -17.34
C LYS A 376 8.26 7.06 -16.30
N PRO A 377 7.14 6.65 -15.66
CA PRO A 377 6.51 7.47 -14.64
C PRO A 377 7.46 7.75 -13.49
N LYS A 378 7.49 9.02 -13.06
CA LYS A 378 8.22 9.46 -11.87
C LYS A 378 7.36 10.46 -11.12
N PHE A 379 7.11 10.18 -9.85
CA PHE A 379 6.31 11.04 -8.98
C PHE A 379 7.18 11.88 -8.06
N HIS A 380 6.75 13.12 -7.86
CA HIS A 380 7.39 14.11 -7.02
C HIS A 380 6.89 13.99 -5.58
N LYS A 381 7.67 14.52 -4.64
CA LYS A 381 7.25 14.57 -3.24
C LYS A 381 5.98 15.42 -3.07
N LEU A 382 5.04 14.92 -2.28
CA LEU A 382 3.90 15.72 -1.81
C LEU A 382 4.41 16.64 -0.69
N VAL A 383 4.53 17.94 -0.98
CA VAL A 383 4.85 19.00 -0.02
C VAL A 383 3.57 19.64 0.49
#